data_AF-A0A1A6BAX6-F1
#
_entry.id   AF-A0A1A6BAX6-F1
#
_cell.length_a   1.000
_cell.length_b   1.000
_cell.length_c   1.000
_cell.angle_alpha   90.00
_cell.angle_beta   90.00
_cell.angle_gamma   90.00
#
_symmetry.space_group_name_H-M   'P 1'
#
loop_
_entity.id
_entity.type
_entity.pdbx_description
1 polymer ?
#
loop_
_entity_poly.entity_id
_entity_poly.type
_entity_poly.pdbx_seq_one_letter_code
_entity_poly.pdbx_strand_id
1 'polypeptide(L)'
;MSAVVAVPDLLAQAATQVSAIGHALGAANETTAASTQAVLPAAADEVSAAVAQLFSRFGQDYQTAAGQAAAYQDQFARHLCAAANSYATAEAANTSLLQPAPAAGLPSLDQVLASLISTVTGLFWQTLASLYYLGFLMLIPIYAALALWLPIAFVGSLFGLT
;
A
#
# COMPACT_ATOMS: atom_id res chain seq x y z
N MET A 1 26.03 -19.03 -10.60
CA MET A 1 24.84 -18.31 -10.09
C MET A 1 24.98 -16.85 -10.46
N SER A 2 23.98 -16.23 -11.07
CA SER A 2 23.99 -14.79 -11.35
C SER A 2 23.79 -14.04 -10.03
N ALA A 3 24.68 -13.09 -9.70
CA ALA A 3 24.49 -12.21 -8.55
C ALA A 3 23.25 -11.34 -8.78
N VAL A 4 22.36 -11.27 -7.78
CA VAL A 4 21.24 -10.32 -7.76
C VAL A 4 21.71 -9.11 -6.97
N VAL A 5 21.69 -7.94 -7.60
CA VAL A 5 22.07 -6.66 -6.99
C VAL A 5 20.82 -5.80 -6.85
N ALA A 6 20.54 -5.31 -5.65
CA ALA A 6 19.51 -4.34 -5.37
C ALA A 6 20.17 -3.01 -4.99
N VAL A 7 19.80 -1.92 -5.68
CA VAL A 7 20.27 -0.57 -5.37
C VAL A 7 19.07 0.20 -4.80
N PRO A 8 19.04 0.49 -3.48
CA PRO A 8 17.91 1.14 -2.82
C PRO A 8 17.47 2.44 -3.50
N ASP A 9 18.43 3.28 -3.90
CA ASP A 9 18.16 4.57 -4.55
C ASP A 9 17.43 4.41 -5.90
N LEU A 10 17.81 3.40 -6.69
CA LEU A 10 17.13 3.12 -7.97
C LEU A 10 15.70 2.60 -7.75
N LEU A 11 15.47 1.81 -6.70
CA LEU A 11 14.13 1.34 -6.31
C LEU A 11 13.25 2.51 -5.87
N ALA A 12 13.77 3.43 -5.07
CA ALA A 12 13.06 4.64 -4.66
C ALA A 12 12.72 5.54 -5.86
N GLN A 13 13.66 5.74 -6.77
CA GLN A 13 13.43 6.51 -7.99
C GLN A 13 12.37 5.85 -8.89
N ALA A 14 12.42 4.53 -9.05
CA ALA A 14 11.42 3.79 -9.80
C ALA A 14 10.02 3.91 -9.17
N ALA A 15 9.91 3.93 -7.84
CA ALA A 15 8.63 4.17 -7.15
C ALA A 15 8.05 5.55 -7.48
N THR A 16 8.89 6.59 -7.52
CA THR A 16 8.49 7.94 -7.94
C THR A 16 8.02 7.95 -9.40
N GLN A 17 8.75 7.29 -10.31
CA GLN A 17 8.36 7.23 -11.73
C GLN A 17 7.04 6.50 -11.94
N VAL A 18 6.83 5.38 -11.25
CA VAL A 18 5.57 4.63 -11.30
C VAL A 18 4.41 5.51 -10.82
N SER A 19 4.58 6.24 -9.72
CA SER A 19 3.55 7.16 -9.22
C SER A 19 3.24 8.27 -10.24
N ALA A 20 4.27 8.86 -10.87
CA ALA A 20 4.08 9.88 -11.90
C ALA A 20 3.31 9.35 -13.13
N ILE A 21 3.63 8.14 -13.58
CA ILE A 21 2.89 7.48 -14.67
C ILE A 21 1.42 7.27 -14.28
N GLY A 22 1.17 6.82 -13.04
CA GLY A 22 -0.19 6.56 -12.55
C GLY A 22 -1.05 7.82 -12.52
N HIS A 23 -0.47 8.93 -12.04
CA HIS A 23 -1.13 10.23 -12.08
C HIS A 23 -1.43 10.71 -13.51
N ALA A 24 -0.47 10.59 -14.42
CA ALA A 24 -0.68 10.98 -15.82
C ALA A 24 -1.78 10.15 -16.50
N LEU A 25 -1.81 8.84 -16.22
CA LEU A 25 -2.83 7.94 -16.74
C LEU A 25 -4.21 8.23 -16.14
N GLY A 26 -4.30 8.51 -14.84
CA GLY A 26 -5.53 8.92 -14.17
C GLY A 26 -6.12 10.18 -14.80
N ALA A 27 -5.30 11.22 -14.99
CA ALA A 27 -5.73 12.47 -15.62
C ALA A 27 -6.23 12.27 -17.06
N ALA A 28 -5.57 11.41 -17.84
CA ALA A 28 -5.99 11.07 -19.20
C ALA A 28 -7.34 10.33 -19.21
N ASN A 29 -7.54 9.39 -18.28
CA ASN A 29 -8.79 8.64 -18.15
C ASN A 29 -9.95 9.55 -17.73
N GLU A 30 -9.72 10.47 -16.79
CA GLU A 30 -10.73 11.47 -16.38
C GLU A 30 -11.12 12.39 -17.53
N THR A 31 -10.16 12.86 -18.32
CA THR A 31 -10.39 13.77 -19.46
C THR A 31 -11.28 13.14 -20.52
N THR A 32 -11.17 11.82 -20.72
CA THR A 32 -11.90 11.08 -21.77
C THR A 32 -13.19 10.43 -21.27
N ALA A 33 -13.38 10.32 -19.94
CA ALA A 33 -14.45 9.56 -19.31
C ALA A 33 -15.85 9.90 -19.82
N ALA A 34 -16.18 11.19 -19.93
CA ALA A 34 -17.50 11.61 -20.39
C ALA A 34 -17.75 11.19 -21.86
N SER A 35 -16.76 11.41 -22.73
CA SER A 35 -16.87 11.13 -24.17
C SER A 35 -16.99 9.64 -24.50
N THR A 36 -16.41 8.77 -23.67
CA THR A 36 -16.43 7.31 -23.89
C THR A 36 -17.63 6.63 -23.24
N GLN A 37 -18.22 7.22 -22.20
CA GLN A 37 -19.39 6.68 -21.49
C GLN A 37 -20.73 7.17 -22.05
N ALA A 38 -20.74 8.25 -22.82
CA ALA A 38 -21.94 8.87 -23.38
C ALA A 38 -21.84 8.99 -24.90
N VAL A 39 -21.67 7.85 -25.57
CA VAL A 39 -21.59 7.79 -27.03
C VAL A 39 -22.99 8.04 -27.61
N LEU A 40 -23.08 8.99 -28.55
CA LEU A 40 -24.32 9.31 -29.26
C LEU A 40 -24.54 8.36 -30.45
N PRO A 41 -25.79 8.00 -30.78
CA PRO A 41 -26.09 7.20 -31.95
C PRO A 41 -25.77 7.96 -33.25
N ALA A 42 -25.21 7.26 -34.23
CA ALA A 42 -24.83 7.86 -35.52
C ALA A 42 -26.05 8.26 -36.38
N ALA A 43 -27.18 7.56 -36.21
CA ALA A 43 -28.46 7.85 -36.83
C ALA A 43 -29.62 7.44 -35.90
N ALA A 44 -30.86 7.79 -36.27
CA ALA A 44 -32.06 7.56 -35.45
C ALA A 44 -32.56 6.09 -35.47
N ASP A 45 -31.87 5.19 -36.16
CA ASP A 45 -32.25 3.79 -36.24
C ASP A 45 -31.84 2.99 -34.99
N GLU A 46 -32.52 1.87 -34.78
CA GLU A 46 -32.32 1.00 -33.63
C GLU A 46 -30.92 0.37 -33.57
N VAL A 47 -30.28 0.14 -34.73
CA VAL A 47 -28.93 -0.45 -34.79
C VAL A 47 -27.91 0.58 -34.31
N SER A 48 -27.99 1.83 -34.78
CA SER A 48 -27.17 2.94 -34.29
C SER A 48 -27.34 3.18 -32.80
N ALA A 49 -28.58 3.12 -32.29
CA ALA A 49 -28.86 3.23 -30.85
C ALA A 49 -28.23 2.09 -30.05
N ALA A 50 -28.38 0.84 -30.50
CA ALA A 50 -27.81 -0.33 -29.84
C ALA A 50 -26.28 -0.30 -29.82
N VAL A 51 -25.64 0.11 -30.93
CA VAL A 51 -24.18 0.23 -31.04
C VAL A 51 -23.65 1.32 -30.10
N ALA A 52 -24.29 2.50 -30.07
CA ALA A 52 -23.91 3.57 -29.15
C ALA A 52 -24.04 3.15 -27.67
N GLN A 53 -25.11 2.40 -27.34
CA GLN A 53 -25.30 1.85 -26.00
C GLN A 53 -24.22 0.82 -25.64
N LEU A 54 -23.83 -0.05 -26.58
CA LEU A 54 -22.75 -1.02 -26.38
C LEU A 54 -21.42 -0.34 -26.04
N PHE A 55 -21.02 0.66 -26.83
CA PHE A 55 -19.77 1.40 -26.58
C PHE A 55 -19.82 2.21 -25.28
N SER A 56 -20.97 2.81 -24.97
CA SER A 56 -21.16 3.53 -23.70
C SER A 56 -20.98 2.62 -22.49
N ARG A 57 -21.53 1.39 -22.53
CA ARG A 57 -21.32 0.37 -21.50
C ARG A 57 -19.86 -0.06 -21.42
N PHE A 58 -19.22 -0.31 -22.55
CA PHE A 58 -17.79 -0.62 -22.58
C PHE A 58 -16.93 0.49 -21.97
N GLY A 59 -17.27 1.76 -22.21
CA GLY A 59 -16.63 2.90 -21.57
C GLY A 59 -16.78 2.91 -20.04
N GLN A 60 -17.96 2.53 -19.52
CA GLN A 60 -18.21 2.43 -18.07
C GLN A 60 -17.41 1.28 -17.44
N ASP A 61 -17.38 0.12 -18.09
CA ASP A 61 -16.59 -1.04 -17.65
C ASP A 61 -15.09 -0.73 -17.67
N TYR A 62 -14.62 -0.07 -18.73
CA TYR A 62 -13.24 0.40 -18.83
C TYR A 62 -12.87 1.34 -17.69
N GLN A 63 -13.70 2.33 -17.38
CA GLN A 63 -13.41 3.29 -16.31
C GLN A 63 -13.39 2.63 -14.93
N THR A 64 -14.23 1.62 -14.71
CA THR A 64 -14.20 0.79 -13.49
C THR A 64 -12.88 0.02 -13.39
N ALA A 65 -12.45 -0.63 -14.48
CA ALA A 65 -11.18 -1.36 -14.52
C ALA A 65 -9.96 -0.42 -14.37
N ALA A 66 -10.01 0.76 -14.99
CA ALA A 66 -8.98 1.78 -14.87
C ALA A 66 -8.83 2.28 -13.43
N GLY A 67 -9.94 2.46 -12.69
CA GLY A 67 -9.91 2.79 -11.27
C GLY A 67 -9.24 1.70 -10.42
N GLN A 68 -9.51 0.42 -10.70
CA GLN A 68 -8.86 -0.71 -10.03
C GLN A 68 -7.35 -0.75 -10.33
N ALA A 69 -6.96 -0.51 -11.59
CA ALA A 69 -5.56 -0.44 -11.99
C ALA A 69 -4.81 0.71 -11.31
N ALA A 70 -5.44 1.88 -11.17
CA ALA A 70 -4.85 3.01 -10.45
C ALA A 70 -4.59 2.67 -8.97
N ALA A 71 -5.56 2.05 -8.29
CA ALA A 71 -5.39 1.60 -6.91
C ALA A 71 -4.26 0.58 -6.74
N TYR A 72 -4.12 -0.35 -7.70
CA TYR A 72 -3.01 -1.30 -7.73
C TYR A 72 -1.67 -0.59 -7.93
N GLN A 73 -1.59 0.36 -8.86
CA GLN A 73 -0.36 1.09 -9.15
C GLN A 73 0.12 1.90 -7.93
N ASP A 74 -0.80 2.50 -7.17
CA ASP A 74 -0.49 3.18 -5.91
C ASP A 74 0.03 2.22 -4.82
N GLN A 75 -0.55 1.03 -4.73
CA GLN A 75 -0.04 -0.01 -3.82
C GLN A 75 1.35 -0.48 -4.26
N PHE A 76 1.55 -0.71 -5.56
CA PHE A 76 2.82 -1.14 -6.12
C PHE A 76 3.94 -0.12 -5.85
N ALA A 77 3.68 1.18 -6.06
CA ALA A 77 4.63 2.24 -5.74
C ALA A 77 5.00 2.28 -4.24
N ARG A 78 4.01 2.11 -3.35
CA ARG A 78 4.26 2.01 -1.90
C ARG A 78 5.09 0.79 -1.52
N HIS A 79 4.81 -0.37 -2.11
CA HIS A 79 5.60 -1.58 -1.88
C HIS A 79 7.03 -1.43 -2.36
N LEU A 80 7.24 -0.77 -3.51
CA LEU A 80 8.56 -0.53 -4.05
C LEU A 80 9.39 0.41 -3.15
N CYS A 81 8.76 1.46 -2.61
CA CYS A 81 9.38 2.35 -1.62
C CYS A 81 9.73 1.61 -0.31
N ALA A 82 8.82 0.78 0.19
CA ALA A 82 9.08 -0.04 1.38
C ALA A 82 10.22 -1.03 1.16
N ALA A 83 10.31 -1.65 -0.03
CA ALA A 83 11.40 -2.53 -0.40
C ALA A 83 12.74 -1.78 -0.46
N ALA A 84 12.78 -0.58 -1.07
CA ALA A 84 13.96 0.27 -1.09
C ALA A 84 14.48 0.55 0.32
N ASN A 85 13.58 0.95 1.23
CA ASN A 85 13.92 1.21 2.62
C ASN A 85 14.45 -0.05 3.34
N SER A 86 13.86 -1.23 3.08
CA SER A 86 14.32 -2.50 3.65
C SER A 86 15.75 -2.86 3.21
N TYR A 87 16.09 -2.65 1.93
CA TYR A 87 17.46 -2.88 1.46
C TYR A 87 18.44 -1.85 2.05
N ALA A 88 18.04 -0.58 2.14
CA ALA A 88 18.87 0.46 2.75
C ALA A 88 19.16 0.19 4.23
N THR A 89 18.17 -0.26 5.01
CA THR A 89 18.36 -0.61 6.43
C THR A 89 19.26 -1.85 6.59
N ALA A 90 19.15 -2.83 5.70
CA ALA A 90 20.05 -3.98 5.69
C ALA A 90 21.50 -3.58 5.40
N GLU A 91 21.72 -2.67 4.45
CA GLU A 91 23.06 -2.13 4.15
C GLU A 91 23.63 -1.32 5.33
N ALA A 92 22.81 -0.50 5.98
CA ALA A 92 23.19 0.22 7.21
C ALA A 92 23.56 -0.73 8.37
N ALA A 93 22.80 -1.82 8.55
CA ALA A 93 23.13 -2.82 9.57
C ALA A 93 24.46 -3.53 9.26
N ASN A 94 24.67 -3.95 8.01
CA ASN A 94 25.91 -4.62 7.59
C ASN A 94 27.13 -3.69 7.73
N THR A 95 27.00 -2.42 7.35
CA THR A 95 28.08 -1.42 7.53
C THR A 95 28.38 -1.16 9.01
N SER A 96 27.38 -1.15 9.89
CA SER A 96 27.58 -1.05 11.34
C SER A 96 28.31 -2.27 11.93
N LEU A 97 28.09 -3.47 11.40
CA LEU A 97 28.82 -4.68 11.82
C LEU A 97 30.27 -4.69 11.34
N LEU A 98 30.52 -4.08 10.17
CA LEU A 98 31.84 -3.99 9.55
C LEU A 98 32.63 -2.76 9.99
N GLN A 99 32.05 -1.89 10.83
CA GLN A 99 32.77 -0.79 11.44
C GLN A 99 34.00 -1.36 12.14
N PRO A 100 35.21 -0.87 11.83
CA PRO A 100 36.43 -1.45 12.36
C PRO A 100 36.32 -1.45 13.88
N ALA A 101 36.35 -2.66 14.47
CA ALA A 101 36.53 -2.79 15.89
C ALA A 101 37.75 -1.91 16.28
N PRO A 102 37.68 -1.12 17.36
CA PRO A 102 38.90 -0.52 17.91
C PRO A 102 39.93 -1.65 18.05
N ALA A 103 41.23 -1.35 17.89
CA ALA A 103 42.35 -2.29 17.68
C ALA A 103 42.46 -3.57 18.58
N ALA A 104 41.52 -3.81 19.49
CA ALA A 104 41.23 -5.07 20.15
C ALA A 104 40.48 -6.07 19.23
N GLY A 105 41.18 -6.64 18.25
CA GLY A 105 40.81 -7.92 17.61
C GLY A 105 39.58 -7.91 16.68
N LEU A 106 39.62 -8.76 15.65
CA LEU A 106 38.42 -9.05 14.86
C LEU A 106 37.39 -9.73 15.78
N PRO A 107 36.10 -9.35 15.73
CA PRO A 107 35.07 -10.04 16.49
C PRO A 107 35.05 -11.52 16.06
N SER A 108 34.90 -12.42 17.03
CA SER A 108 34.77 -13.84 16.72
C SER A 108 33.50 -14.08 15.89
N LEU A 109 33.47 -15.15 15.09
CA LEU A 109 32.26 -15.55 14.35
C LEU A 109 31.04 -15.66 15.28
N ASP A 110 31.25 -16.08 16.53
CA ASP A 110 30.20 -16.14 17.54
C ASP A 110 29.64 -14.76 17.91
N GLN A 111 30.50 -13.74 18.03
CA GLN A 111 30.07 -12.36 18.33
C GLN A 111 29.30 -11.76 17.15
N VAL A 112 29.77 -12.00 15.92
CA VAL A 112 29.08 -11.55 14.70
C VAL A 112 27.71 -12.22 14.59
N LEU A 113 27.66 -13.55 14.75
CA LEU A 113 26.42 -14.32 14.69
C LEU A 113 25.43 -13.91 15.79
N ALA A 114 25.92 -13.69 17.01
CA ALA A 114 25.09 -13.21 18.12
C ALA A 114 24.52 -11.82 17.84
N SER A 115 25.31 -10.90 17.28
CA SER A 115 24.83 -9.56 16.92
C SER A 115 23.78 -9.63 15.79
N LEU A 116 24.01 -10.44 14.76
CA LEU A 116 23.06 -10.64 13.65
C LEU A 116 21.74 -11.21 14.15
N ILE A 117 21.77 -12.25 15.00
CA ILE A 117 20.58 -12.82 15.61
C ILE A 117 19.87 -11.76 16.44
N SER A 118 20.58 -10.98 17.25
CA SER A 118 19.99 -9.93 18.08
C SER A 118 19.34 -8.82 17.24
N THR A 119 19.99 -8.37 16.17
CA THR A 119 19.44 -7.35 15.27
C THR A 119 18.21 -7.87 14.53
N VAL A 120 18.27 -9.08 13.95
CA VAL A 120 17.14 -9.68 13.21
C VAL A 120 15.95 -9.95 14.13
N THR A 121 16.19 -10.52 15.31
CA THR A 121 15.13 -10.78 16.29
C THR A 121 14.55 -9.49 16.84
N GLY A 122 15.37 -8.46 17.08
CA GLY A 122 14.92 -7.13 17.49
C GLY A 122 13.99 -6.48 16.46
N LEU A 123 14.38 -6.48 15.18
CA LEU A 123 13.56 -5.97 14.09
C LEU A 123 12.23 -6.73 13.95
N PHE A 124 12.25 -8.06 14.09
CA PHE A 124 11.05 -8.89 14.06
C PHE A 124 10.07 -8.53 15.19
N TRP A 125 10.55 -8.42 16.43
CA TRP A 125 9.68 -8.07 17.56
C TRP A 125 9.19 -6.62 17.48
N GLN A 126 10.02 -5.69 17.00
CA GLN A 126 9.63 -4.29 16.85
C GLN A 126 8.54 -4.11 15.79
N THR A 127 8.66 -4.82 14.66
CA THR A 127 7.61 -4.81 13.63
C THR A 127 6.32 -5.44 14.15
N LEU A 128 6.41 -6.62 14.79
CA LEU A 128 5.25 -7.28 15.41
C LEU A 128 4.55 -6.38 16.45
N ALA A 129 5.32 -5.72 17.32
CA ALA A 129 4.80 -4.77 18.30
C ALA A 129 4.12 -3.57 17.63
N SER A 130 4.71 -3.03 16.56
CA SER A 130 4.12 -1.91 15.81
C SER A 130 2.78 -2.28 15.19
N LEU A 131 2.67 -3.50 14.62
CA LEU A 131 1.41 -4.06 14.12
C LEU A 131 0.37 -4.20 15.25
N TYR A 132 0.77 -4.74 16.41
CA TYR A 132 -0.10 -4.88 17.57
C TYR A 132 -0.63 -3.53 18.08
N TYR A 133 0.25 -2.52 18.25
CA TYR A 133 -0.15 -1.19 18.71
C TYR A 133 -1.02 -0.45 17.70
N LEU A 134 -0.75 -0.57 16.40
CA LEU A 134 -1.58 0.04 15.36
C LEU A 134 -2.98 -0.61 15.33
N GLY A 135 -3.04 -1.93 15.44
CA GLY A 135 -4.31 -2.66 15.55
C GLY A 135 -5.10 -2.27 16.80
N PHE A 136 -4.42 -2.14 17.95
CA PHE A 136 -5.03 -1.64 19.17
C PHE A 136 -5.58 -0.22 19.00
N LEU A 137 -4.81 0.70 18.41
CA LEU A 137 -5.21 2.09 18.17
C LEU A 137 -6.48 2.20 17.30
N MET A 138 -6.61 1.33 16.29
CA MET A 138 -7.80 1.27 15.43
C MET A 138 -9.05 0.78 16.17
N LEU A 139 -8.89 -0.02 17.23
CA LEU A 139 -9.99 -0.54 18.03
C LEU A 139 -10.45 0.45 19.12
N ILE A 140 -9.61 1.40 19.55
CA ILE A 140 -9.96 2.43 20.54
C ILE A 140 -11.29 3.15 20.22
N PRO A 141 -11.53 3.69 19.00
CA PRO A 141 -12.79 4.38 18.70
C PRO A 141 -14.00 3.44 18.75
N ILE A 142 -13.83 2.17 18.37
CA ILE A 142 -14.90 1.16 18.42
C ILE A 142 -15.25 0.82 19.86
N TYR A 143 -14.24 0.58 20.72
CA TYR A 143 -14.46 0.33 22.14
C TYR A 143 -15.07 1.54 22.85
N ALA A 144 -14.65 2.76 22.50
CA ALA A 144 -15.22 3.99 23.04
C ALA A 144 -16.69 4.18 22.62
N ALA A 145 -17.02 3.92 21.35
CA ALA A 145 -18.39 3.98 20.85
C ALA A 145 -19.28 2.92 21.51
N LEU A 146 -18.80 1.69 21.65
CA LEU A 146 -19.52 0.62 22.35
C LEU A 146 -19.72 0.95 23.84
N ALA A 147 -18.70 1.44 24.54
CA ALA A 147 -18.79 1.81 25.95
C ALA A 147 -19.79 2.95 26.21
N LEU A 148 -19.95 3.87 25.26
CA LEU A 148 -20.94 4.95 25.33
C LEU A 148 -22.36 4.48 24.95
N TRP A 149 -22.47 3.56 23.98
CA TRP A 149 -23.75 3.07 23.48
C TRP A 149 -24.41 2.02 24.39
N LEU A 150 -23.64 1.11 24.99
CA LEU A 150 -24.15 0.01 25.82
C LEU A 150 -25.05 0.46 26.99
N PRO A 151 -24.68 1.50 27.77
CA PRO A 151 -25.51 1.99 28.87
C PRO A 151 -26.82 2.61 28.37
N ILE A 152 -26.79 3.31 27.24
CA ILE A 152 -27.96 3.96 26.63
C ILE A 152 -28.93 2.90 26.10
N ALA A 153 -28.42 1.88 25.40
CA ALA A 153 -29.21 0.76 24.90
C ALA A 153 -29.83 -0.07 26.04
N PHE A 154 -29.09 -0.28 27.13
CA PHE A 154 -29.58 -0.98 28.33
C PHE A 154 -30.69 -0.19 29.06
N VAL A 155 -30.55 1.12 29.17
CA VAL A 155 -31.61 1.97 29.77
C VAL A 155 -32.83 2.01 28.84
N GLY A 156 -32.65 2.17 27.53
CA GLY A 156 -33.75 2.19 26.56
C GLY A 156 -34.58 0.89 26.55
N SER A 157 -33.95 -0.26 26.76
CA SER A 157 -34.65 -1.55 26.85
C SER A 157 -35.43 -1.75 28.15
N LEU A 158 -35.02 -1.09 29.25
CA LEU A 158 -35.73 -1.12 30.53
C LEU A 158 -37.03 -0.26 30.50
N PHE A 159 -37.04 0.80 29.69
CA PHE A 159 -38.16 1.75 29.57
C PHE A 159 -39.03 1.55 28.32
N GLY A 160 -38.75 0.53 27.49
CA GLY A 160 -39.56 0.20 26.31
C GLY A 160 -39.52 1.26 25.19
N LEU A 161 -38.41 1.99 25.06
CA LEU A 161 -38.22 3.07 24.09
C LEU A 161 -37.37 2.67 22.86
N THR A 162 -37.47 1.43 22.40
CA THR A 162 -36.86 1.00 21.12
C THR A 162 -37.90 0.85 20.02
#